data_AF-A0A5E4D925-F1
#
_entry.id   AF-A0A5E4D925-F1
#
_cell.length_a   1.000
_cell.length_b   1.000
_cell.length_c   1.000
_cell.angle_alpha   90.00
_cell.angle_beta   90.00
_cell.angle_gamma   90.00
#
_symmetry.space_group_name_H-M   'P 1'
#
loop_
_entity.id
_entity.type
_entity.pdbx_description
1 polymer ?
#
loop_
_entity_poly.entity_id
_entity_poly.type
_entity_poly.pdbx_seq_one_letter_code
_entity_poly.pdbx_strand_id
1 'polypeptide(L)' 'MDATSELKNKTIDTLRNHPSFYVFNHRGRPSDTTNSSNQEALSSNTSLKLRKLESLRR' A
#
# COMPACT_ATOMS: atom_id res chain seq x y z
N MET A 1 33.79 -10.41 10.87
CA MET A 1 32.43 -9.94 11.19
C MET A 1 31.55 -11.19 11.26
N ASP A 2 30.84 -11.40 12.37
CA ASP A 2 29.96 -12.57 12.53
C ASP A 2 28.56 -12.22 12.01
N ALA A 3 28.05 -12.99 11.04
CA ALA A 3 26.74 -12.78 10.45
C ALA A 3 25.59 -12.95 11.47
N THR A 4 25.79 -13.76 12.51
CA THR A 4 24.75 -14.00 13.52
C THR A 4 24.53 -12.78 14.42
N SER A 5 25.57 -11.95 14.58
CA SER A 5 25.52 -10.74 15.42
C SER A 5 24.53 -9.68 14.90
N GLU A 6 24.28 -9.66 13.59
CA GLU A 6 23.28 -8.80 12.94
C GLU A 6 21.85 -9.30 13.20
N LEU A 7 21.67 -10.62 13.31
CA LEU A 7 20.36 -11.26 13.41
C LEU A 7 19.84 -11.37 14.85
N LYS A 8 20.66 -11.09 15.87
CA LYS A 8 20.34 -11.28 17.30
C LYS A 8 19.03 -10.63 17.77
N ASN A 9 18.61 -9.54 17.13
CA ASN A 9 17.40 -8.78 17.47
C ASN A 9 16.23 -9.04 16.51
N LYS A 10 16.40 -9.92 15.52
CA LYS A 10 15.40 -10.16 14.48
C LYS A 10 14.46 -11.27 14.91
N THR A 11 13.15 -11.03 14.74
CA THR A 11 12.11 -12.01 15.04
C THR A 11 11.52 -12.59 13.77
N ILE A 12 10.91 -13.77 13.87
CA ILE A 12 10.29 -14.44 12.71
C ILE A 12 9.20 -13.57 12.06
N ASP A 13 8.49 -12.76 12.83
CA ASP A 13 7.43 -11.89 12.32
C ASP A 13 7.96 -10.86 11.32
N THR A 14 9.16 -10.33 11.56
CA THR A 14 9.81 -9.40 10.62
C THR A 14 10.36 -10.09 9.36
N LEU A 15 10.58 -11.41 9.40
CA LEU A 15 11.08 -12.20 8.28
C LEU A 15 9.97 -12.76 7.39
N ARG A 16 8.76 -12.94 7.93
CA ARG A 16 7.60 -13.46 7.21
C ARG A 16 7.02 -12.49 6.20
N ASN A 17 7.20 -11.19 6.42
CA ASN A 17 6.67 -10.16 5.53
C ASN A 17 7.47 -10.13 4.22
N HIS A 18 6.77 -10.34 3.11
CA HIS A 18 7.34 -10.23 1.77
C HIS A 18 6.70 -9.05 1.03
N PRO A 19 7.32 -7.86 1.02
CA PRO A 19 6.71 -6.65 0.46
C PRO A 19 6.29 -6.77 -1.01
N SER A 20 7.05 -7.55 -1.79
CA SER A 20 6.74 -7.84 -3.19
C SER A 20 5.45 -8.66 -3.38
N PHE A 21 4.93 -9.29 -2.33
CA PHE A 21 3.77 -10.19 -2.38
C PHE A 21 2.63 -9.75 -1.46
N TYR A 22 2.59 -8.49 -1.02
CA TYR A 22 1.47 -8.02 -0.22
C TYR A 22 0.16 -8.05 -0.99
N VAL A 23 -0.86 -8.61 -0.35
CA VAL A 23 -2.25 -8.61 -0.81
C VAL A 23 -3.06 -7.71 0.12
N PHE A 24 -3.75 -6.72 -0.46
CA PHE A 24 -4.49 -5.72 0.31
C PHE A 24 -5.94 -6.11 0.62
N ASN A 25 -6.41 -7.26 0.13
CA ASN A 25 -7.73 -7.80 0.45
C ASN A 25 -7.68 -8.69 1.72
N HIS A 26 -7.58 -8.07 2.89
CA HIS A 26 -7.55 -8.75 4.19
C HIS A 26 -8.69 -8.27 5.10
N ARG A 27 -8.97 -9.00 6.18
CA ARG A 27 -10.11 -8.75 7.10
C ARG A 27 -10.12 -7.35 7.75
N GLY A 28 -8.98 -6.67 7.78
CA GLY A 28 -8.84 -5.29 8.27
C GLY A 28 -9.20 -4.21 7.24
N ARG A 29 -9.40 -4.57 5.96
CA ARG A 29 -9.90 -3.66 4.94
C ARG A 29 -11.38 -3.36 5.24
N PRO A 30 -11.80 -2.08 5.31
CA PRO A 30 -13.21 -1.72 5.33
C PRO A 30 -13.90 -2.38 4.14
N SER A 31 -14.88 -3.24 4.40
CA SER A 31 -15.71 -3.81 3.36
C SER A 31 -16.69 -2.72 2.92
N ASP A 32 -16.58 -2.30 1.65
CA ASP A 32 -17.46 -1.30 1.05
C ASP A 32 -18.94 -1.78 0.98
N THR A 33 -19.22 -3.02 1.42
CA THR A 33 -20.52 -3.68 1.33
C THR A 33 -21.55 -3.22 2.36
N THR A 34 -21.19 -2.35 3.33
CA THR A 34 -22.16 -1.75 4.27
C THR A 34 -22.52 -0.30 4.00
N ASN A 35 -22.11 0.29 2.87
CA ASN A 35 -22.54 1.65 2.51
C ASN A 35 -22.73 1.79 0.99
N SER A 36 -23.64 1.03 0.39
CA SER A 36 -23.98 1.19 -1.04
C SER A 36 -24.77 2.47 -1.37
N SER A 37 -24.77 3.49 -0.51
CA SER A 37 -25.54 4.72 -0.74
C SER A 37 -24.75 6.02 -0.75
N ASN A 38 -23.43 6.06 -0.46
CA ASN A 38 -22.69 7.34 -0.43
C ASN A 38 -21.21 7.27 -0.90
N GLN A 39 -20.80 6.21 -1.60
CA GLN A 39 -19.37 5.96 -1.90
C GLN A 39 -18.84 6.49 -3.23
N GLU A 40 -19.62 7.27 -3.97
CA GLU A 40 -19.15 7.88 -5.23
C GLU A 40 -18.10 9.00 -5.01
N ALA A 41 -17.90 9.45 -3.76
CA ALA A 41 -16.98 10.53 -3.43
C ALA A 41 -15.58 10.10 -2.93
N LEU A 42 -15.33 8.81 -2.65
CA LEU A 42 -14.06 8.36 -2.05
C LEU A 42 -13.28 7.33 -2.87
N SER A 43 -13.87 6.79 -3.95
CA SER A 43 -13.18 5.89 -4.89
C SER A 43 -12.22 6.61 -5.86
N SER A 44 -11.96 7.91 -5.67
CA SER A 44 -11.20 8.74 -6.62
C SER A 44 -9.73 9.01 -6.23
N ASN A 45 -9.24 8.49 -5.09
CA ASN A 45 -7.92 8.88 -4.57
C ASN A 45 -6.81 7.81 -4.73
N THR A 46 -7.05 6.72 -5.46
CA THR A 46 -5.99 5.79 -5.90
C THR A 46 -5.31 6.19 -7.22
N SER A 47 -5.68 7.36 -7.77
CA SER A 47 -4.97 7.97 -8.88
C SER A 47 -3.79 8.79 -8.35
N LEU A 48 -2.57 8.26 -8.45
CA LEU A 48 -1.37 9.09 -8.41
C LEU A 48 -1.43 10.06 -9.60
N LYS A 49 -2.07 11.22 -9.41
CA LYS A 49 -2.17 12.29 -10.42
C LYS A 49 -0.80 12.91 -10.64
N LEU A 50 0.03 12.29 -11.48
CA LEU A 50 1.18 12.93 -12.10
C LEU A 50 0.65 13.97 -13.11
N ARG A 51 0.47 15.22 -12.67
CA ARG A 51 0.26 16.34 -13.59
C ARG A 51 1.57 16.63 -14.31
N LYS A 52 1.76 16.05 -15.50
CA LYS A 52 2.77 16.53 -16.45
C LYS A 52 2.18 17.75 -17.16
N LEU A 53 2.71 18.93 -16.87
CA LEU A 53 2.38 20.16 -17.59
C LEU A 53 2.88 20.03 -19.04
N GLU A 54 1.97 20.07 -20.01
CA GLU A 54 2.36 20.23 -21.42
C GLU A 54 3.03 21.60 -21.64
N SER A 55 4.14 21.60 -22.37
CA SER A 55 4.91 22.80 -22.70
C SER A 55 4.09 23.72 -23.61
N LEU A 56 3.73 24.89 -23.09
CA LEU A 56 3.21 26.02 -23.85
C LEU A 56 4.19 26.43 -24.95
N ARG A 57 3.85 26.20 -26.23
CA ARG A 57 4.37 27.01 -27.34
C ARG A 57 3.29 27.29 -28.39
N ARG A 58 3.29 28.57 -28.78
CA ARG A 58 2.40 29.35 -29.64
C ARG A 58 2.05 28.72 -30.98
#